data_AF-A0A1E7XGF9-F1
#
_entry.id   AF-A0A1E7XGF9-F1
#
_cell.length_a   1.000
_cell.length_b   1.000
_cell.length_c   1.000
_cell.angle_alpha   90.00
_cell.angle_beta   90.00
_cell.angle_gamma   90.00
#
_symmetry.space_group_name_H-M   'P 1'
#
loop_
_entity.id
_entity.type
_entity.pdbx_description
1 polymer ?
#
loop_
_entity_poly.entity_id
_entity_poly.type
_entity_poly.pdbx_seq_one_letter_code
_entity_poly.pdbx_strand_id
1 'polypeptide(L)'
;MNNLLLHKNRFLIILITLMMLSGCAGKVSSTNKTHFSPNYPYKTNNFRHYDWVRVTSSTSNQVIQITNHQSVDYVSDIIGNVGDSSDLKLESHHKSQTVIYHYTFYQAKPKYKIDINIFRDSEYIEMTHVPGCKSLEYRLPTKTHKILMDPTRLATGQSLG
;
A
#
# COMPACT_ATOMS: atom_id res chain seq x y z
N MET A 1 -27.42 -64.78 -4.29
CA MET A 1 -28.14 -63.95 -3.29
C MET A 1 -27.15 -62.95 -2.70
N ASN A 2 -26.80 -61.91 -3.47
CA ASN A 2 -25.61 -61.06 -3.24
C ASN A 2 -25.96 -59.59 -3.00
N ASN A 3 -26.94 -59.30 -2.13
CA ASN A 3 -27.33 -57.91 -1.85
C ASN A 3 -27.34 -57.55 -0.35
N LEU A 4 -26.77 -58.39 0.53
CA LEU A 4 -26.75 -58.10 1.97
C LEU A 4 -25.37 -57.72 2.53
N LEU A 5 -24.27 -57.91 1.77
CA LEU A 5 -22.91 -57.60 2.22
C LEU A 5 -22.37 -56.25 1.72
N LEU A 6 -23.01 -55.62 0.73
CA LEU A 6 -22.54 -54.35 0.17
C LEU A 6 -23.02 -53.12 0.97
N HIS A 7 -24.06 -53.28 1.80
CA HIS A 7 -24.64 -52.18 2.58
C HIS A 7 -23.93 -51.90 3.91
N LYS A 8 -23.28 -52.91 4.51
CA LYS A 8 -22.54 -52.73 5.77
C LYS A 8 -21.25 -51.92 5.61
N ASN A 9 -20.65 -51.89 4.42
CA ASN A 9 -19.38 -51.20 4.17
C ASN A 9 -19.53 -49.74 3.72
N ARG A 10 -20.74 -49.27 3.43
CA ARG A 10 -21.02 -47.85 3.11
C ARG A 10 -21.43 -47.02 4.33
N PHE A 11 -22.01 -47.66 5.34
CA PHE A 11 -22.39 -46.97 6.59
C PHE A 11 -21.18 -46.56 7.44
N LEU A 12 -20.09 -47.33 7.39
CA LEU A 12 -18.87 -47.02 8.14
C LEU A 12 -18.14 -45.77 7.61
N ILE A 13 -18.20 -45.53 6.30
CA ILE A 13 -17.51 -44.39 5.66
C ILE A 13 -18.24 -43.07 5.95
N ILE A 14 -19.58 -43.10 6.08
CA ILE A 14 -20.39 -41.91 6.40
C ILE A 14 -20.23 -41.51 7.88
N LEU A 15 -19.95 -42.46 8.77
CA LEU A 15 -19.76 -42.18 10.20
C LEU A 15 -18.42 -41.48 10.49
N ILE A 16 -17.39 -41.74 9.68
CA ILE A 16 -16.04 -41.16 9.87
C ILE A 16 -15.98 -39.71 9.35
N THR A 17 -16.78 -39.34 8.35
CA THR A 17 -16.79 -37.97 7.80
C THR A 17 -17.58 -36.97 8.65
N LEU A 18 -18.45 -37.42 9.56
CA LEU A 18 -19.22 -36.56 10.45
C LEU A 18 -18.47 -36.10 11.72
N MET A 19 -17.34 -36.73 12.06
CA MET A 19 -16.51 -36.32 13.21
C MET A 19 -15.49 -35.22 12.90
N MET A 20 -15.41 -34.72 11.66
CA MET A 20 -14.51 -33.63 11.27
C MET A 20 -15.19 -32.24 11.25
N LEU A 21 -16.45 -32.13 11.70
CA LEU A 21 -17.25 -30.90 11.63
C LEU A 21 -17.59 -30.27 13.00
N SER A 22 -17.02 -30.76 14.09
CA SER A 22 -17.21 -30.17 15.42
C SER A 22 -15.93 -29.51 15.95
N GLY A 23 -15.91 -28.17 15.90
CA GLY A 23 -15.12 -27.38 16.84
C GLY A 23 -14.14 -26.38 16.22
N CYS A 24 -14.64 -25.19 15.91
CA CYS A 24 -13.96 -23.94 16.27
C CYS A 24 -15.00 -22.81 16.33
N ALA A 25 -15.89 -22.89 17.33
CA ALA A 25 -16.61 -21.72 17.81
C ALA A 25 -15.64 -20.91 18.69
N GLY A 26 -14.79 -20.12 18.05
CA GLY A 26 -13.94 -19.13 18.70
C GLY A 26 -14.37 -17.73 18.27
N LYS A 27 -15.04 -16.99 19.15
CA LYS A 27 -15.16 -15.54 19.02
C LYS A 27 -13.75 -14.95 19.07
N VAL A 28 -13.14 -14.65 17.92
CA VAL A 28 -11.93 -13.84 17.88
C VAL A 28 -12.38 -12.39 17.77
N SER A 29 -12.35 -11.74 18.92
CA SER A 29 -12.45 -10.29 19.06
C SER A 29 -11.52 -9.62 18.05
N SER A 30 -12.10 -8.72 17.24
CA SER A 30 -11.35 -7.78 16.42
C SER A 30 -10.42 -6.97 17.31
N THR A 31 -9.16 -7.36 17.33
CA THR A 31 -8.04 -6.46 17.61
C THR A 31 -6.98 -6.81 16.59
N ASN A 32 -7.09 -6.20 15.40
CA ASN A 32 -5.99 -6.09 14.46
C ASN A 32 -4.86 -5.30 15.15
N LYS A 33 -4.07 -5.99 15.97
CA LYS A 33 -2.71 -5.58 16.26
C LYS A 33 -1.87 -6.19 15.15
N THR A 34 -1.68 -5.41 14.09
CA THR A 34 -0.61 -5.68 13.12
C THR A 34 0.71 -5.63 13.89
N HIS A 35 1.20 -6.81 14.26
CA HIS A 35 2.57 -6.98 14.73
C HIS A 35 3.50 -6.74 13.54
N PHE A 36 3.93 -5.49 13.33
CA PHE A 36 5.11 -5.23 12.53
C PHE A 36 6.32 -5.72 13.31
N SER A 37 7.09 -6.61 12.69
CA SER A 37 8.35 -7.11 13.25
C SER A 37 9.33 -5.94 13.38
N PRO A 38 9.87 -5.64 14.57
CA PRO A 38 10.78 -4.51 14.79
C PRO A 38 12.16 -4.68 14.13
N ASN A 39 12.35 -5.73 13.33
CA ASN A 39 13.61 -6.09 12.67
C ASN A 39 13.38 -6.48 11.20
N TYR A 40 12.61 -5.71 10.44
CA TYR A 40 12.78 -5.75 8.99
C TYR A 40 14.10 -5.04 8.67
N PRO A 41 15.15 -5.73 8.18
CA PRO A 41 16.43 -5.10 7.98
C PRO A 41 16.26 -3.99 6.95
N TYR A 42 16.58 -2.75 7.36
CA TYR A 42 16.80 -1.60 6.49
C TYR A 42 18.02 -1.92 5.61
N LYS A 43 17.79 -2.80 4.63
CA LYS A 43 18.81 -3.27 3.70
C LYS A 43 18.98 -2.14 2.71
N THR A 44 20.16 -1.50 2.74
CA THR A 44 20.60 -0.49 1.76
C THR A 44 20.16 -0.95 0.37
N ASN A 45 19.14 -0.29 -0.16
CA ASN A 45 18.38 -0.80 -1.29
C ASN A 45 19.30 -0.82 -2.50
N ASN A 46 19.66 -2.01 -2.98
CA ASN A 46 20.32 -2.15 -4.27
C ASN A 46 19.37 -1.55 -5.31
N PHE A 47 19.69 -0.35 -5.78
CA PHE A 47 18.93 0.39 -6.77
C PHE A 47 18.43 -0.55 -7.86
N ARG A 48 17.11 -0.75 -7.92
CA ARG A 48 16.50 -1.50 -9.00
C ARG A 48 16.43 -0.50 -10.14
N HIS A 49 17.29 -0.68 -11.13
CA HIS A 49 17.60 0.17 -12.30
C HIS A 49 16.39 0.71 -13.12
N TYR A 50 15.15 0.53 -12.66
CA TYR A 50 13.92 0.73 -13.40
C TYR A 50 12.78 1.35 -12.57
N ASP A 51 13.03 1.79 -11.32
CA ASP A 51 12.02 2.50 -10.53
C ASP A 51 11.96 3.98 -10.97
N TRP A 52 10.77 4.56 -11.06
CA TRP A 52 10.60 5.94 -11.51
C TRP A 52 9.27 6.54 -11.04
N VAL A 53 9.16 7.86 -11.07
CA VAL A 53 7.95 8.58 -10.69
C VAL A 53 7.43 9.40 -11.87
N ARG A 54 6.13 9.29 -12.15
CA ARG A 54 5.41 10.24 -13.01
C ARG A 54 4.74 11.27 -12.13
N VAL A 55 4.79 12.54 -12.51
CA VAL A 55 3.98 13.59 -11.90
C VAL A 55 3.15 14.25 -12.98
N THR A 56 1.84 14.29 -12.77
CA THR A 56 0.89 15.00 -13.64
C THR A 56 0.31 16.18 -12.88
N SER A 57 0.40 17.38 -13.44
CA SER A 57 -0.27 18.56 -12.90
C SER A 57 -1.73 18.58 -13.32
N SER A 58 -2.64 18.67 -12.35
CA SER A 58 -4.08 18.73 -12.62
C SER A 58 -4.53 20.08 -13.21
N THR A 59 -3.68 21.11 -13.17
CA THR A 59 -4.00 22.47 -13.64
C THR A 59 -3.40 22.82 -14.99
N SER A 60 -2.27 22.20 -15.36
CA SER A 60 -1.51 22.58 -16.56
C SER A 60 -1.36 21.44 -17.58
N ASN A 61 -1.85 20.23 -17.27
CA ASN A 61 -1.59 19.00 -18.02
C ASN A 61 -0.09 18.68 -18.19
N GLN A 62 0.80 19.39 -17.49
CA GLN A 62 2.23 19.13 -17.53
C GLN A 62 2.52 17.76 -16.90
N VAL A 63 3.36 16.98 -17.58
CA VAL A 63 3.85 15.70 -17.09
C VAL A 63 5.35 15.78 -16.89
N ILE A 64 5.82 15.43 -15.69
CA ILE A 64 7.23 15.34 -15.33
C ILE A 64 7.54 13.87 -15.02
N GLN A 65 8.61 13.36 -15.59
CA GLN A 65 9.12 12.03 -15.24
C GLN A 65 10.41 12.18 -14.44
N ILE A 66 10.41 11.62 -13.24
CA ILE A 66 11.55 11.64 -12.31
C ILE A 66 12.18 10.26 -12.36
N THR A 67 13.42 10.22 -12.82
CA THR A 67 14.24 8.99 -12.93
C THR A 67 15.55 9.10 -12.15
N ASN A 68 15.84 10.26 -11.57
CA ASN A 68 17.03 10.43 -10.74
C ASN A 68 16.85 9.67 -9.42
N HIS A 69 17.92 9.02 -8.96
CA HIS A 69 17.87 8.10 -7.84
C HIS A 69 17.39 8.75 -6.53
N GLN A 70 17.99 9.88 -6.17
CA GLN A 70 17.74 10.52 -4.87
C GLN A 70 16.27 10.92 -4.71
N SER A 71 15.66 11.45 -5.77
CA SER A 71 14.25 11.86 -5.71
C SER A 71 13.29 10.68 -5.78
N VAL A 72 13.64 9.61 -6.49
CA VAL A 72 12.85 8.37 -6.51
C VAL A 72 12.87 7.72 -5.12
N ASP A 73 14.05 7.62 -4.50
CA ASP A 73 14.19 7.13 -3.13
C ASP A 73 13.40 7.98 -2.14
N TYR A 74 13.49 9.31 -2.26
CA TYR A 74 12.73 10.22 -1.42
C TYR A 74 11.21 9.98 -1.48
N VAL A 75 10.66 9.76 -2.68
CA VAL A 75 9.24 9.41 -2.84
C VAL A 75 8.94 8.01 -2.31
N SER A 76 9.82 7.05 -2.53
CA SER A 76 9.69 5.69 -1.98
C SER A 76 9.68 5.70 -0.45
N ASP A 77 10.54 6.50 0.19
CA ASP A 77 10.62 6.64 1.64
C ASP A 77 9.34 7.24 2.21
N ILE A 78 8.73 8.21 1.52
CA ILE A 78 7.40 8.72 1.90
C ILE A 78 6.38 7.58 1.94
N ILE A 79 6.32 6.75 0.89
CA ILE A 79 5.41 5.62 0.82
C ILE A 79 5.70 4.59 1.94
N GLY A 80 6.97 4.32 2.23
CA GLY A 80 7.37 3.38 3.29
C GLY A 80 6.97 3.88 4.68
N ASN A 81 7.27 5.15 4.99
CA ASN A 81 7.03 5.76 6.30
C ASN A 81 5.55 5.84 6.68
N VAL A 82 4.65 5.80 5.69
CA VAL A 82 3.20 5.77 5.91
C VAL A 82 2.77 4.55 6.70
N GLY A 83 3.41 3.40 6.47
CA GLY A 83 3.09 2.15 7.18
C GLY A 83 3.36 2.21 8.68
N ASP A 84 4.28 3.09 9.10
CA ASP A 84 4.73 3.22 10.48
C ASP A 84 4.11 4.44 11.20
N SER A 85 3.28 5.23 10.52
CA SER A 85 2.72 6.46 11.08
C SER A 85 1.49 6.25 11.95
N SER A 86 1.45 6.92 13.10
CA SER A 86 0.26 7.04 13.95
C SER A 86 -0.88 7.84 13.32
N ASP A 87 -0.57 8.67 12.32
CA ASP A 87 -1.51 9.57 11.66
C ASP A 87 -2.17 8.93 10.42
N LEU A 88 -1.97 7.62 10.22
CA LEU A 88 -2.56 6.86 9.13
C LEU A 88 -4.07 6.72 9.34
N LYS A 89 -4.85 7.15 8.35
CA LYS A 89 -6.28 6.82 8.27
C LYS A 89 -6.51 5.84 7.14
N LEU A 90 -7.08 4.70 7.49
CA LEU A 90 -7.56 3.72 6.54
C LEU A 90 -8.90 4.20 6.01
N GLU A 91 -9.04 4.25 4.68
CA GLU A 91 -10.16 4.83 3.95
C GLU A 91 -10.15 6.37 3.86
N SER A 92 -9.98 6.86 2.62
CA SER A 92 -10.00 8.29 2.27
C SER A 92 -11.44 8.81 2.18
N HIS A 93 -11.70 9.92 2.86
CA HIS A 93 -13.01 10.59 2.87
C HIS A 93 -12.88 12.09 2.55
N HIS A 94 -12.27 12.44 1.42
CA HIS A 94 -12.17 13.83 1.00
C HIS A 94 -12.74 14.06 -0.41
N LYS A 95 -14.05 14.37 -0.46
CA LYS A 95 -14.76 14.75 -1.69
C LYS A 95 -14.56 16.21 -2.11
N SER A 96 -13.91 17.05 -1.30
CA SER A 96 -13.86 18.51 -1.54
C SER A 96 -12.45 19.10 -1.67
N GLN A 97 -11.40 18.29 -1.63
CA GLN A 97 -10.02 18.80 -1.75
C GLN A 97 -9.61 18.90 -3.22
N THR A 98 -8.93 19.99 -3.57
CA THR A 98 -8.45 20.22 -4.93
C THR A 98 -7.09 19.54 -5.11
N VAL A 99 -7.05 18.46 -5.91
CA VAL A 99 -5.80 17.82 -6.32
C VAL A 99 -5.02 18.77 -7.21
N ILE A 100 -3.77 19.04 -6.85
CA ILE A 100 -2.85 19.89 -7.63
C ILE A 100 -1.86 19.05 -8.44
N TYR A 101 -1.39 17.94 -7.86
CA TYR A 101 -0.48 17.00 -8.50
C TYR A 101 -0.92 15.57 -8.23
N HIS A 102 -0.82 14.75 -9.28
CA HIS A 102 -0.96 13.30 -9.21
C HIS A 102 0.41 12.67 -9.46
N TYR A 103 0.97 12.04 -8.43
CA TYR A 103 2.20 11.29 -8.51
C TYR A 103 1.87 9.81 -8.72
N THR A 104 2.57 9.16 -9.65
CA THR A 104 2.54 7.72 -9.80
C THR A 104 3.95 7.18 -9.60
N PHE A 105 4.17 6.46 -8.51
CA PHE A 105 5.40 5.72 -8.26
C PHE A 105 5.31 4.34 -8.92
N TYR A 106 6.27 4.06 -9.81
CA TYR A 106 6.42 2.78 -10.48
C TYR A 106 7.61 2.04 -9.89
N GLN A 107 7.33 0.94 -9.21
CA GLN A 107 8.34 0.00 -8.76
C GLN A 107 8.50 -1.12 -9.79
N ALA A 108 9.71 -1.36 -10.26
CA ALA A 108 9.98 -2.34 -11.29
C ALA A 108 9.99 -3.77 -10.76
N LYS A 109 10.42 -3.97 -9.51
CA LYS A 109 10.32 -5.25 -8.83
C LYS A 109 10.08 -5.02 -7.33
N PRO A 110 9.14 -5.73 -6.69
CA PRO A 110 7.96 -6.31 -7.35
C PRO A 110 7.23 -5.23 -8.18
N LYS A 111 6.54 -5.65 -9.25
CA LYS A 111 5.88 -4.71 -10.18
C LYS A 111 4.64 -4.12 -9.51
N TYR A 112 4.79 -2.96 -8.89
CA TYR A 112 3.70 -2.22 -8.29
C TYR A 112 3.65 -0.78 -8.81
N LYS A 113 2.43 -0.26 -8.81
CA LYS A 113 2.12 1.12 -9.12
C LYS A 113 1.38 1.68 -7.92
N ILE A 114 1.90 2.76 -7.33
CA ILE A 114 1.26 3.46 -6.22
C ILE A 114 0.96 4.86 -6.68
N ASP A 115 -0.29 5.27 -6.52
CA ASP A 115 -0.76 6.59 -6.90
C ASP A 115 -0.89 7.46 -5.65
N ILE A 116 -0.41 8.70 -5.73
CA ILE A 116 -0.42 9.68 -4.65
C ILE A 116 -1.04 10.98 -5.15
N ASN A 117 -2.12 11.42 -4.51
CA ASN A 117 -2.73 12.72 -4.76
C ASN A 117 -2.20 13.73 -3.75
N ILE A 118 -1.63 14.83 -4.27
CA ILE A 118 -1.24 16.00 -3.48
C ILE A 118 -2.33 17.05 -3.61
N PHE A 119 -2.80 17.57 -2.49
CA PHE A 119 -3.85 18.58 -2.46
C PHE A 119 -3.26 19.98 -2.27
N ARG A 120 -3.88 20.98 -2.88
CA ARG A 120 -3.38 22.37 -2.84
C ARG A 120 -3.35 22.95 -1.41
N ASP A 121 -4.41 22.71 -0.66
CA ASP A 121 -4.70 23.40 0.59
C ASP A 121 -4.68 22.44 1.80
N SER A 122 -3.95 21.33 1.71
CA SER A 122 -3.89 20.30 2.75
C SER A 122 -2.53 19.62 2.78
N GLU A 123 -1.97 19.42 3.97
CA GLU A 123 -0.76 18.60 4.16
C GLU A 123 -1.05 17.09 4.11
N TYR A 124 -2.34 16.72 4.08
CA TYR A 124 -2.72 15.33 3.85
C TYR A 124 -2.50 14.96 2.40
N ILE A 125 -2.15 13.71 2.17
CA ILE A 125 -2.11 13.08 0.87
C ILE A 125 -3.00 11.85 0.88
N GLU A 126 -3.54 11.54 -0.27
CA GLU A 126 -4.22 10.27 -0.50
C GLU A 126 -3.31 9.37 -1.30
N MET A 127 -3.13 8.13 -0.84
CA MET A 127 -2.44 7.09 -1.58
C MET A 127 -3.39 5.96 -1.93
N THR A 128 -3.34 5.51 -3.18
CA THR A 128 -4.16 4.40 -3.67
C THR A 128 -3.27 3.35 -4.34
N HIS A 129 -3.82 2.15 -4.52
CA HIS A 129 -3.08 0.99 -5.05
C HIS A 129 -1.89 0.56 -4.16
N VAL A 130 -1.94 0.88 -2.88
CA VAL A 130 -0.96 0.43 -1.89
C VAL A 130 -1.19 -1.07 -1.61
N PRO A 131 -0.15 -1.94 -1.68
CA PRO A 131 -0.33 -3.34 -1.35
C PRO A 131 -0.91 -3.54 0.06
N GLY A 132 -2.02 -4.28 0.16
CA GLY A 132 -2.70 -4.55 1.44
C GLY A 132 -3.71 -3.49 1.89
N CYS A 133 -3.81 -2.34 1.21
CA CYS A 133 -4.76 -1.26 1.55
C CYS A 133 -5.35 -0.64 0.27
N LYS A 134 -6.68 -0.52 0.17
CA LYS A 134 -7.32 0.06 -1.04
C LYS A 134 -6.92 1.53 -1.26
N SER A 135 -7.08 2.32 -0.21
CA SER A 135 -6.72 3.73 -0.15
C SER A 135 -6.39 4.08 1.30
N LEU A 136 -5.47 5.01 1.47
CA LEU A 136 -5.07 5.52 2.76
C LEU A 136 -4.82 7.02 2.67
N GLU A 137 -5.07 7.69 3.79
CA GLU A 137 -4.80 9.11 3.96
C GLU A 137 -3.68 9.26 4.99
N TYR A 138 -2.72 10.11 4.68
CA TYR A 138 -1.56 10.35 5.53
C TYR A 138 -1.20 11.82 5.55
N ARG A 139 -0.96 12.36 6.75
CA ARG A 139 -0.47 13.72 6.91
C ARG A 139 1.04 13.76 6.69
N LEU A 140 1.49 14.50 5.69
CA LEU A 140 2.92 14.72 5.49
C LEU A 140 3.47 15.73 6.49
N PRO A 141 4.74 15.57 6.92
CA PRO A 141 5.48 16.66 7.52
C PRO A 141 5.52 17.88 6.59
N THR A 142 5.41 19.09 7.12
CA THR A 142 5.35 20.34 6.33
C THR A 142 6.54 20.49 5.37
N LYS A 143 7.76 20.10 5.78
CA LYS A 143 8.94 20.11 4.91
C LYS A 143 8.74 19.21 3.68
N THR A 144 8.24 18.00 3.92
CA THR A 144 7.98 17.01 2.87
C THR A 144 6.88 17.47 1.93
N HIS A 145 5.78 18.00 2.47
CA HIS A 145 4.69 18.56 1.67
C HIS A 145 5.18 19.67 0.73
N LYS A 146 5.99 20.61 1.24
CA LYS A 146 6.56 21.71 0.42
C LYS A 146 7.42 21.20 -0.74
N ILE A 147 8.16 20.11 -0.54
CA ILE A 147 8.97 19.49 -1.61
C ILE A 147 8.07 18.89 -2.69
N LEU A 148 7.01 18.17 -2.32
CA LEU A 148 6.06 17.58 -3.28
C LEU A 148 5.20 18.62 -4.00
N MET A 149 5.08 19.83 -3.45
CA MET A 149 4.45 20.97 -4.11
C MET A 149 5.32 21.63 -5.18
N ASP A 150 6.59 21.20 -5.34
CA ASP A 150 7.49 21.66 -6.39
C ASP A 150 8.13 20.46 -7.14
N PRO A 151 7.36 19.80 -8.03
CA PRO A 151 7.83 18.60 -8.72
C PRO A 151 9.01 18.88 -9.66
N THR A 152 9.17 20.10 -10.15
CA THR A 152 10.30 20.48 -11.01
C THR A 152 11.60 20.47 -10.21
N ARG A 153 11.61 21.05 -9.00
CA ARG A 153 12.76 20.97 -8.09
C ARG A 153 13.03 19.56 -7.61
N LEU A 154 11.98 18.80 -7.31
CA LEU A 154 12.12 17.39 -6.99
C LEU A 154 12.76 16.62 -8.15
N ALA A 155 12.36 16.87 -9.40
CA ALA A 155 12.92 16.20 -10.57
C ALA A 155 14.42 16.49 -10.79
N THR A 156 14.90 17.66 -10.38
CA THR A 156 16.32 18.05 -10.47
C THR A 156 17.15 17.63 -9.26
N GLY A 157 16.54 17.04 -8.22
CA GLY A 157 17.22 16.61 -7.00
C GLY A 157 17.70 17.76 -6.10
N GLN A 158 17.34 18.99 -6.43
CA GLN A 158 17.76 20.17 -5.68
C GLN A 158 16.92 20.28 -4.40
N SER A 159 17.57 20.30 -3.23
CA SER A 159 16.98 20.57 -1.90
C SER A 159 16.31 19.40 -1.17
N LEU A 160 16.77 18.16 -1.38
CA LEU A 160 16.39 17.01 -0.54
C LEU A 160 17.09 16.99 0.85
N GLY A 161 17.96 17.98 1.12
CA GLY A 161 18.67 18.20 2.39
C GLY A 161 17.86 18.96 3.44
#